data_AF-A0A920JI23-F1
#
_entry.id   AF-A0A920JI23-F1
#
_cell.length_a   1.000
_cell.length_b   1.000
_cell.length_c   1.000
_cell.angle_alpha   90.00
_cell.angle_beta   90.00
_cell.angle_gamma   90.00
#
_symmetry.space_group_name_H-M   'P 1'
#
loop_
_entity.id
_entity.type
_entity.pdbx_description
1 polymer ?
#
loop_
_entity_poly.entity_id
_entity_poly.type
_entity_poly.pdbx_seq_one_letter_code
_entity_poly.pdbx_strand_id
1 'polypeptide(L)'
;MEIQGSVLTNKYAEGYPGRRYYGGCVHVDEAEVLAIERVKQLFDADYANVQPHSGSQANMAVYMSLLDHGDKILGMSLSDGGHLTHGAKVNFSGQKYEFFSYGIILILEGLTMIKSLNLPRPPSKNDCRWFFCILKIVDGMFSGYC
;
A
#
# COMPACT_ATOMS: atom_id res chain seq x y z
N MET A 1 3.91 23.14 5.59
CA MET A 1 3.56 22.55 6.91
C MET A 1 2.34 23.20 7.57
N GLU A 2 1.93 24.40 7.16
CA GLU A 2 0.89 25.22 7.82
C GLU A 2 -0.47 24.53 8.07
N ILE A 3 -0.90 23.61 7.20
CA ILE A 3 -2.20 22.94 7.32
C ILE A 3 -2.21 21.85 8.41
N GLN A 4 -1.07 21.23 8.73
CA GLN A 4 -1.00 20.09 9.66
C GLN A 4 -1.40 20.45 11.10
N GLY A 5 -1.33 21.73 11.49
CA GLY A 5 -1.77 22.24 12.79
C GLY A 5 -3.05 23.09 12.73
N SER A 6 -3.79 23.02 11.62
CA SER A 6 -5.01 23.80 11.44
C SER A 6 -6.20 23.26 12.24
N VAL A 7 -7.30 24.02 12.23
CA VAL A 7 -8.58 23.64 12.85
C VAL A 7 -9.17 22.33 12.32
N LEU A 8 -8.71 21.83 11.16
CA LEU A 8 -9.12 20.55 10.60
C LEU A 8 -8.78 19.37 11.52
N THR A 9 -7.75 19.51 12.36
CA THR A 9 -7.35 18.47 13.34
C THR A 9 -8.41 18.24 14.42
N ASN A 10 -9.33 19.19 14.64
CA ASN A 10 -10.40 19.07 15.63
C ASN A 10 -11.64 18.33 15.11
N LYS A 11 -11.70 18.03 13.80
CA LYS A 11 -12.91 17.48 13.18
C LYS A 11 -12.81 15.97 13.02
N TYR A 12 -13.75 15.26 13.64
CA TYR A 12 -14.02 13.85 13.32
C TYR A 12 -14.90 13.77 12.07
N ALA A 13 -14.40 13.11 11.03
CA ALA A 13 -15.05 12.96 9.73
C ALA A 13 -15.02 11.49 9.26
N GLU A 14 -15.43 10.57 10.13
CA GLU A 14 -15.50 9.14 9.79
C GLU A 14 -16.49 8.88 8.65
N GLY A 15 -16.10 7.98 7.73
CA GLY A 15 -16.82 7.68 6.50
C GLY A 15 -16.13 8.27 5.27
N TYR A 16 -16.88 8.40 4.18
CA TYR A 16 -16.40 8.99 2.93
C TYR A 16 -17.18 10.28 2.59
N PRO A 17 -16.68 11.13 1.69
CA PRO A 17 -17.40 12.33 1.27
C PRO A 17 -18.86 12.04 0.87
N GLY A 18 -19.80 12.81 1.41
CA GLY A 18 -21.24 12.61 1.21
C GLY A 18 -21.86 11.40 1.95
N ARG A 19 -21.06 10.59 2.64
CA ARG A 19 -21.50 9.43 3.46
C ARG A 19 -20.74 9.39 4.79
N ARG A 20 -20.86 10.45 5.57
CA ARG A 20 -20.23 10.59 6.89
C ARG A 20 -21.13 10.07 7.99
N TYR A 21 -20.53 9.52 9.04
CA TYR A 21 -21.25 9.13 10.26
C TYR A 21 -21.63 10.34 11.13
N TYR A 22 -20.94 11.47 10.97
CA TYR A 22 -21.20 12.71 11.71
C TYR A 22 -21.51 13.89 10.77
N GLY A 23 -22.33 14.82 11.26
CA GLY A 23 -22.69 16.05 10.54
C GLY A 23 -21.60 17.12 10.55
N GLY A 24 -21.76 18.13 9.67
CA GLY A 24 -20.89 19.30 9.63
C GLY A 24 -19.48 19.02 9.07
N CYS A 25 -19.37 18.14 8.09
CA CYS A 25 -18.11 17.73 7.46
C CYS A 25 -17.87 18.41 6.09
N VAL A 26 -18.66 19.43 5.73
CA VAL A 26 -18.67 20.05 4.38
C VAL A 26 -17.25 20.42 3.91
N HIS A 27 -16.49 21.14 4.73
CA HIS A 27 -15.12 21.56 4.37
C HIS A 27 -14.10 20.41 4.37
N VAL A 28 -14.33 19.34 5.14
CA VAL A 28 -13.49 18.15 5.11
C VAL A 28 -13.75 17.35 3.83
N ASP A 29 -15.02 17.25 3.43
CA ASP A 29 -15.42 16.61 2.17
C ASP A 29 -14.81 17.34 0.97
N GLU A 30 -14.87 18.68 0.93
CA GLU A 30 -14.23 19.50 -0.11
C GLU A 30 -12.72 19.22 -0.20
N ALA A 31 -12.03 19.20 0.95
CA ALA A 31 -10.59 18.93 1.00
C ALA A 31 -10.25 17.50 0.55
N GLU A 32 -11.03 16.50 0.97
CA GLU A 32 -10.81 15.10 0.64
C GLU A 32 -11.09 14.81 -0.85
N VAL A 33 -12.18 15.36 -1.40
CA VAL A 33 -12.49 15.24 -2.84
C VAL A 33 -11.37 15.84 -3.69
N LEU A 34 -10.91 17.05 -3.35
CA LEU A 34 -9.82 17.70 -4.08
C LEU A 34 -8.51 16.91 -4.02
N ALA A 35 -8.21 16.29 -2.86
CA ALA A 35 -7.04 15.43 -2.71
C ALA A 35 -7.13 14.17 -3.58
N ILE A 36 -8.30 13.52 -3.61
CA ILE A 36 -8.57 12.34 -4.45
C ILE A 36 -8.38 12.69 -5.93
N GLU A 37 -8.97 13.79 -6.40
CA GLU A 37 -8.88 14.22 -7.80
C GLU A 37 -7.43 14.47 -8.23
N ARG A 38 -6.65 15.17 -7.39
CA ARG A 38 -5.24 15.45 -7.66
C ARG A 38 -4.39 14.19 -7.71
N VAL A 39 -4.60 13.25 -6.78
CA VAL A 39 -3.86 11.98 -6.76
C VAL A 39 -4.23 11.14 -7.99
N LYS A 40 -5.51 11.05 -8.33
CA LYS A 40 -5.96 10.37 -9.55
C LYS A 40 -5.32 10.95 -10.81
N GLN A 41 -5.27 12.28 -10.92
CA GLN A 41 -4.62 12.94 -12.06
C GLN A 41 -3.10 12.71 -12.08
N LEU A 42 -2.44 12.77 -10.92
CA LEU A 42 -0.99 12.60 -10.82
C LEU A 42 -0.51 11.21 -11.24
N PHE A 43 -1.29 10.17 -10.90
CA PHE A 43 -0.94 8.77 -11.13
C PHE A 43 -1.72 8.10 -12.27
N ASP A 44 -2.54 8.87 -13.00
CA ASP A 44 -3.42 8.35 -14.06
C ASP A 44 -4.28 7.16 -13.57
N ALA A 45 -5.02 7.37 -12.48
CA ALA A 45 -5.76 6.31 -11.79
C ALA A 45 -7.27 6.55 -11.79
N ASP A 46 -8.04 5.46 -11.92
CA ASP A 46 -9.51 5.49 -11.86
C ASP A 46 -10.05 5.80 -10.45
N TYR A 47 -9.34 5.36 -9.42
CA TYR A 47 -9.74 5.48 -8.01
C TYR A 47 -8.53 5.78 -7.12
N ALA A 48 -8.76 6.52 -6.03
CA ALA A 48 -7.76 6.77 -5.00
C ALA A 48 -8.42 6.84 -3.62
N ASN A 49 -7.71 6.35 -2.59
CA ASN A 49 -8.08 6.54 -1.19
C ASN A 49 -6.94 7.30 -0.49
N VAL A 50 -7.27 8.45 0.08
CA VAL A 50 -6.32 9.40 0.69
C VAL A 50 -6.39 9.42 2.23
N GLN A 51 -7.15 8.49 2.84
CA GLN A 51 -7.34 8.40 4.29
C GLN A 51 -6.23 7.68 5.07
N PRO A 52 -5.43 6.73 4.52
CA PRO A 52 -4.40 6.06 5.30
C PRO A 52 -3.40 7.04 5.94
N HIS A 53 -3.18 6.94 7.25
CA HIS A 53 -2.30 7.87 7.96
C HIS A 53 -0.80 7.67 7.66
N SER A 54 -0.44 6.52 7.10
CA SER A 54 0.93 6.17 6.72
C SER A 54 0.94 5.08 5.66
N GLY A 55 2.08 4.89 4.99
CA GLY A 55 2.21 3.82 4.00
C GLY A 55 1.99 2.42 4.59
N SER A 56 2.38 2.18 5.84
CA SER A 56 2.14 0.87 6.48
C SER A 56 0.65 0.58 6.66
N GLN A 57 -0.17 1.60 6.93
CA GLN A 57 -1.62 1.44 7.02
C GLN A 57 -2.29 1.33 5.64
N ALA A 58 -1.73 1.97 4.61
CA ALA A 58 -2.19 1.78 3.25
C ALA A 58 -2.04 0.31 2.80
N ASN A 59 -0.88 -0.31 3.07
CA ASN A 59 -0.66 -1.73 2.78
C ASN A 59 -1.61 -2.62 3.60
N MET A 60 -1.85 -2.27 4.87
CA MET A 60 -2.80 -2.98 5.72
C MET A 60 -4.21 -2.96 5.15
N ALA A 61 -4.69 -1.79 4.69
CA ALA A 61 -6.01 -1.64 4.11
C ALA A 61 -6.18 -2.51 2.85
N VAL A 62 -5.16 -2.56 1.99
CA VAL A 62 -5.16 -3.43 0.79
C VAL A 62 -5.27 -4.90 1.18
N TYR A 63 -4.42 -5.37 2.09
CA TYR A 63 -4.43 -6.78 2.50
C TYR A 63 -5.74 -7.17 3.18
N MET A 64 -6.26 -6.33 4.08
CA MET A 64 -7.53 -6.62 4.77
C MET A 64 -8.75 -6.57 3.84
N SER A 65 -8.68 -5.83 2.74
CA SER A 65 -9.80 -5.71 1.80
C SER A 65 -9.84 -6.84 0.77
N LEU A 66 -8.67 -7.41 0.43
CA LEU A 66 -8.54 -8.35 -0.69
C LEU A 66 -8.18 -9.77 -0.26
N LEU A 67 -7.67 -9.96 0.95
CA LEU A 67 -7.07 -11.23 1.38
C LEU A 67 -7.67 -11.70 2.70
N ASP A 68 -7.76 -13.02 2.82
CA ASP A 68 -8.10 -13.70 4.07
C ASP A 68 -6.84 -14.01 4.88
N HIS A 69 -6.99 -14.23 6.18
CA HIS A 69 -5.87 -14.63 7.03
C HIS A 69 -5.26 -15.95 6.53
N GLY A 70 -3.93 -16.00 6.41
CA GLY A 70 -3.20 -17.14 5.87
C GLY A 70 -3.11 -17.17 4.34
N ASP A 71 -3.70 -16.21 3.61
CA ASP A 71 -3.49 -16.11 2.16
C ASP A 71 -2.01 -15.87 1.83
N LYS A 72 -1.62 -16.34 0.65
CA LYS A 72 -0.22 -16.35 0.19
C LYS A 72 0.11 -15.09 -0.58
N ILE A 73 1.16 -14.40 -0.18
CA ILE A 73 1.57 -13.13 -0.79
C ILE A 73 3.02 -13.23 -1.22
N LEU A 74 3.33 -12.64 -2.38
CA LEU A 74 4.71 -12.53 -2.85
C LEU A 74 5.18 -11.08 -2.67
N GLY A 75 6.25 -10.91 -1.89
CA GLY A 75 6.85 -9.61 -1.59
C GLY A 75 8.36 -9.59 -1.84
N MET A 76 8.94 -8.41 -2.01
CA MET A 76 10.39 -8.26 -2.11
C MET A 76 11.05 -8.50 -0.74
N SER A 77 12.17 -9.21 -0.72
CA SER A 77 12.91 -9.50 0.52
C SER A 77 13.46 -8.22 1.16
N LEU A 78 13.52 -8.18 2.50
CA LEU A 78 14.07 -7.02 3.24
C LEU A 78 15.54 -6.78 2.90
N SER A 79 16.32 -7.84 2.63
CA SER A 79 17.74 -7.73 2.22
C SER A 79 17.94 -7.14 0.83
N ASP A 80 16.90 -7.17 0.00
CA ASP A 80 16.94 -6.72 -1.39
C ASP A 80 16.10 -5.44 -1.63
N GLY A 81 15.79 -4.69 -0.56
CA GLY A 81 15.08 -3.41 -0.63
C GLY A 81 13.57 -3.47 -0.37
N GLY A 82 13.05 -4.62 0.09
CA GLY A 82 11.67 -4.74 0.57
C GLY A 82 11.40 -3.96 1.87
N HIS A 83 10.13 -3.74 2.19
CA HIS A 83 9.69 -3.04 3.40
C HIS A 83 9.15 -4.03 4.46
N LEU A 84 9.09 -3.63 5.73
CA LEU A 84 8.60 -4.50 6.82
C LEU A 84 7.18 -5.04 6.58
N THR A 85 6.34 -4.26 5.91
CA THR A 85 4.96 -4.64 5.55
C THR A 85 4.87 -5.58 4.35
N HIS A 86 6.02 -6.02 3.80
CA HIS A 86 6.12 -7.02 2.74
C HIS A 86 6.45 -8.41 3.30
N GLY A 87 5.96 -8.71 4.52
CA GLY A 87 6.03 -10.06 5.07
C GLY A 87 7.07 -10.31 6.14
N ALA A 88 7.69 -9.27 6.72
CA ALA A 88 8.59 -9.48 7.85
C ALA A 88 7.82 -10.13 9.02
N LYS A 89 8.34 -11.23 9.58
CA LYS A 89 7.66 -12.02 10.64
C LYS A 89 7.26 -11.20 11.88
N VAL A 90 8.00 -10.13 12.16
CA VAL A 90 7.74 -9.21 13.28
C VAL A 90 6.60 -8.22 13.01
N ASN A 91 6.20 -8.04 11.74
CA ASN A 91 5.16 -7.11 11.31
C ASN A 91 3.80 -7.81 11.21
N PHE A 92 2.71 -7.03 11.29
CA PHE A 92 1.34 -7.55 11.14
C PHE A 92 1.16 -8.39 9.86
N SER A 93 1.82 -8.00 8.77
CA SER A 93 1.75 -8.68 7.48
C SER A 93 2.30 -10.10 7.56
N GLY A 94 3.51 -10.28 8.11
CA GLY A 94 4.12 -11.60 8.29
C GLY A 94 3.49 -12.44 9.41
N GLN A 95 2.72 -11.83 10.31
CA GLN A 95 1.95 -12.55 11.33
C GLN A 95 0.60 -13.06 10.80
N LYS A 96 -0.02 -12.31 9.86
CA LYS A 96 -1.39 -12.58 9.40
C LYS A 96 -1.48 -13.32 8.06
N TYR A 97 -0.42 -13.30 7.27
CA TYR A 97 -0.41 -13.85 5.92
C TYR A 97 0.86 -14.68 5.69
N GLU A 98 0.82 -15.59 4.72
CA GLU A 98 1.96 -16.42 4.34
C GLU A 98 2.77 -15.74 3.24
N PHE A 99 3.88 -15.10 3.61
CA PHE A 99 4.72 -14.40 2.66
C PHE A 99 5.83 -15.29 2.08
N PHE A 100 5.93 -15.24 0.76
CA PHE A 100 7.07 -15.68 0.00
C PHE A 100 7.87 -14.47 -0.44
N SER A 101 9.19 -14.58 -0.43
CA SER A 101 10.07 -13.49 -0.82
C SER A 101 10.75 -13.75 -2.15
N TYR A 102 10.84 -12.71 -2.97
CA TYR A 102 11.78 -12.68 -4.10
C TYR A 102 12.90 -11.68 -3.83
N GLY A 103 14.08 -11.99 -4.35
CA GLY A 103 15.24 -11.07 -4.36
C GLY A 103 15.47 -10.46 -5.73
N ILE A 104 16.39 -9.51 -5.82
CA ILE A 104 16.81 -8.88 -7.09
C ILE A 104 18.30 -9.09 -7.36
N ILE A 105 18.65 -9.22 -8.64
CA ILE A 105 20.03 -9.08 -9.15
C ILE A 105 20.08 -7.78 -9.93
N LEU A 106 21.07 -6.96 -9.60
CA LEU A 106 21.46 -5.83 -10.43
C LEU A 106 22.29 -6.36 -11.59
N ILE A 107 21.81 -6.13 -12.82
CA ILE A 107 22.61 -6.28 -14.03
C ILE A 107 23.14 -4.87 -14.37
N LEU A 108 24.35 -4.81 -14.92
CA LEU A 108 24.92 -3.57 -15.45
C LEU A 108 23.90 -2.86 -16.35
N GLU A 109 23.87 -1.52 -16.30
CA GLU A 109 22.94 -0.63 -17.05
C GLU A 109 21.51 -0.51 -16.48
N GLY A 110 21.32 -0.67 -15.16
CA GLY A 110 20.07 -0.26 -14.49
C GLY A 110 18.89 -1.22 -14.68
N LEU A 111 19.10 -2.34 -15.36
CA LEU A 111 18.12 -3.42 -15.47
C LEU A 111 18.16 -4.29 -14.20
N THR A 112 17.06 -4.30 -13.46
CA THR A 112 16.87 -5.18 -12.30
C THR A 112 16.12 -6.44 -12.71
N MET A 113 16.71 -7.62 -12.42
CA MET A 113 16.06 -8.91 -12.66
C MET A 113 15.73 -9.59 -11.33
N ILE A 114 14.66 -10.39 -11.29
CA ILE A 114 14.32 -11.19 -10.10
C ILE A 114 15.40 -12.28 -9.95
N LYS A 115 16.16 -12.20 -8.85
CA LYS A 115 17.27 -13.12 -8.50
C LYS A 115 16.81 -14.56 -8.34
N SER A 116 15.72 -14.69 -7.60
CA SER A 116 15.16 -15.96 -7.18
C SER A 116 13.76 -15.72 -6.64
N LEU A 117 12.86 -16.60 -7.02
CA LEU A 117 11.56 -16.78 -6.38
C LEU A 117 11.74 -17.94 -5.41
N ASN A 118 11.76 -17.66 -4.10
CA ASN A 118 11.89 -18.72 -3.11
C ASN A 118 10.52 -19.37 -2.85
N LEU A 119 9.96 -19.96 -3.93
CA LEU A 119 8.68 -20.62 -3.91
C LEU A 119 8.88 -22.11 -3.63
N PRO A 120 8.14 -22.71 -2.68
CA PRO A 120 8.22 -24.15 -2.41
C PRO A 120 7.72 -25.00 -3.59
N ARG A 121 6.91 -24.43 -4.48
CA ARG A 121 6.52 -25.00 -5.78
C ARG A 121 6.03 -23.88 -6.72
N PRO A 122 6.10 -24.05 -8.06
CA PRO A 122 5.53 -23.08 -8.99
C PRO A 122 4.02 -22.90 -8.74
N PRO A 123 3.50 -21.67 -8.92
CA PRO A 123 2.09 -21.36 -8.69
C PRO A 123 1.24 -22.14 -9.70
N SER A 124 0.28 -22.93 -9.20
CA SER A 124 -0.68 -23.66 -10.01
C SER A 124 -1.85 -22.75 -10.41
N LYS A 125 -2.59 -23.13 -11.44
CA LYS A 125 -3.81 -22.41 -11.87
C LYS A 125 -4.88 -22.28 -10.77
N ASN A 126 -4.79 -23.07 -9.69
CA ASN A 126 -5.73 -23.02 -8.56
C ASN A 126 -5.19 -22.19 -7.38
N ASP A 127 -3.93 -21.75 -7.42
CA ASP A 127 -3.36 -20.85 -6.40
C ASP A 127 -3.73 -19.37 -6.68
N CYS A 128 -4.95 -19.10 -7.18
CA CYS A 128 -5.42 -17.83 -7.76
C CYS A 128 -5.33 -16.58 -6.88
N ARG A 129 -4.78 -16.66 -5.66
CA ARG A 129 -4.57 -15.51 -4.77
C ARG A 129 -3.10 -15.19 -4.54
N TRP A 130 -2.21 -15.48 -5.50
CA TRP A 130 -0.88 -14.87 -5.50
C TRP A 130 -1.02 -13.37 -5.77
N PHE A 131 -1.13 -12.59 -4.70
CA PHE A 131 -1.10 -11.15 -4.80
C PHE A 131 0.35 -10.72 -5.03
N PHE A 132 0.67 -10.35 -6.28
CA PHE A 132 1.92 -9.66 -6.59
C PHE A 132 1.77 -8.22 -6.10
N CYS A 133 2.29 -7.94 -4.91
CA CYS A 133 2.31 -6.60 -4.37
C CYS A 133 3.46 -5.82 -5.02
N ILE A 134 3.30 -5.39 -6.28
CA ILE A 134 4.09 -4.27 -6.80
C ILE A 134 3.39 -3.00 -6.30
N LEU A 135 3.63 -2.66 -5.03
CA LEU A 135 3.13 -1.44 -4.40
C LEU A 135 3.89 -0.21 -4.92
N LYS A 136 3.71 0.10 -6.21
CA LYS A 136 4.13 1.40 -6.76
C LYS A 136 3.38 2.58 -6.14
N ILE A 137 2.23 2.34 -5.50
CA ILE A 137 1.36 3.40 -4.96
C ILE A 137 1.78 3.83 -3.54
N VAL A 138 2.50 3.00 -2.79
CA VAL A 138 2.83 3.31 -1.38
C VAL A 138 4.32 3.59 -1.16
N ASP A 139 5.21 2.86 -1.82
CA ASP A 139 6.66 3.07 -1.66
C ASP A 139 7.23 4.12 -2.64
N GLY A 140 6.48 4.46 -3.70
CA GLY A 140 6.85 5.46 -4.70
C GLY A 140 6.76 6.92 -4.22
N MET A 141 6.17 7.20 -3.06
CA MET A 141 6.15 8.56 -2.49
C MET A 141 7.44 8.95 -1.76
N PHE A 142 8.40 8.03 -1.57
CA PHE A 142 9.69 8.31 -0.92
C PHE A 142 10.94 7.93 -1.74
N SER A 143 10.82 7.28 -2.90
CA SER A 143 11.96 7.00 -3.78
C SER A 143 12.24 8.15 -4.76
N GLY A 144 12.24 9.37 -4.21
CA GLY A 144 12.57 10.60 -4.91
C GLY A 144 13.97 11.12 -4.60
N TYR A 145 14.88 10.32 -4.04
CA TYR A 145 16.31 10.62 -3.92
C TYR A 145 17.09 9.31 -3.73
N CYS A 146 17.55 8.73 -4.83
CA CYS A 146 18.77 7.93 -4.92
C CYS A 146 19.32 8.03 -6.34
#